data_AF-A0A9W8P3G7-F1
#
_entry.id   AF-A0A9W8P3G7-F1
#
_cell.length_a   1.000
_cell.length_b   1.000
_cell.length_c   1.000
_cell.angle_alpha   90.00
_cell.angle_beta   90.00
_cell.angle_gamma   90.00
#
_symmetry.space_group_name_H-M   'P 1'
#
loop_
_entity.id
_entity.type
_entity.pdbx_description
1 polymer ?
#
loop_
_entity_poly.entity_id
_entity_poly.type
_entity_poly.pdbx_seq_one_letter_code
_entity_poly.pdbx_strand_id
1 'polypeptide(L)'
;MFSGKSRSAAKTAIEEALRLRKARDTLRDSIKNLENIIIDGASEPYEIAEAEMELPNLRERLDKVHKHLVSKERALGVEGKSRYNHLASSPFITDRMNARALKVRLRQRLQARKFERDRLERTFRRQLNTSERKLHNHTEDSVKRRNHGIQSLAQQYNKLCEQMVNRISLGRAPANAIAPRPIPTKELFSLDVDDSIWDDIGLDDSEQTTDLPLWLVDEGVRMGIQGILLRDRCDEELQRLRYELKSLAEWHSEEWTIVNMAIATIQDSSILYALYQQRRNLARLAVQWTQALAGLPSEVVPCFAVPEGEELIDVQCEVDAELIEDEDEMDQTGHDEELVGYNEFEDDDLDIGLVEYMDTLALTDAGNIDREVESVTLL
;
A
#
# COMPACT_ATOMS: atom_id res chain seq x y z
N MET A 1 -8.48 -38.59 14.22
CA MET A 1 -8.20 -37.48 13.27
C MET A 1 -9.39 -36.53 13.01
N PHE A 2 -10.42 -36.43 13.88
CA PHE A 2 -11.63 -35.60 13.62
C PHE A 2 -11.76 -34.31 14.46
N SER A 3 -10.83 -34.02 15.38
CA SER A 3 -10.95 -32.91 16.34
C SER A 3 -10.78 -31.50 15.72
N GLY A 4 -10.03 -31.36 14.63
CA GLY A 4 -9.69 -30.06 14.05
C GLY A 4 -10.87 -29.33 13.37
N LYS A 5 -11.70 -30.07 12.61
CA LYS A 5 -12.83 -29.49 11.84
C LYS A 5 -13.98 -29.00 12.74
N SER A 6 -14.20 -29.68 13.87
CA SER A 6 -15.25 -29.30 14.84
C SER A 6 -14.88 -28.03 15.60
N ARG A 7 -13.60 -27.84 15.97
CA ARG A 7 -13.12 -26.62 16.62
C ARG A 7 -13.15 -25.41 15.68
N SER A 8 -12.80 -25.57 14.40
CA SER A 8 -12.88 -24.46 13.44
C SER A 8 -14.34 -24.04 13.18
N ALA A 9 -15.25 -25.00 13.03
CA ALA A 9 -16.68 -24.73 12.84
C ALA A 9 -17.32 -24.02 14.05
N ALA A 10 -16.89 -24.37 15.27
CA ALA A 10 -17.35 -23.68 16.47
C ALA A 10 -16.85 -22.23 16.54
N LYS A 11 -15.61 -21.96 16.13
CA LYS A 11 -15.06 -20.59 16.06
C LYS A 11 -15.80 -19.75 15.02
N THR A 12 -16.02 -20.27 13.82
CA THR A 12 -16.76 -19.56 12.76
C THR A 12 -18.20 -19.25 13.19
N ALA A 13 -18.87 -20.17 13.90
CA ALA A 13 -20.22 -19.92 14.43
C ALA A 13 -20.26 -18.79 15.47
N ILE A 14 -19.22 -18.68 16.32
CA ILE A 14 -19.10 -17.59 17.30
C ILE A 14 -18.83 -16.26 16.58
N GLU A 15 -17.94 -16.24 15.59
CA GLU A 15 -17.66 -15.05 14.76
C GLU A 15 -18.92 -14.56 14.02
N GLU A 16 -19.69 -15.47 13.43
CA GLU A 16 -20.98 -15.15 12.80
C GLU A 16 -21.97 -14.53 13.80
N ALA A 17 -22.09 -15.08 15.01
CA ALA A 17 -22.96 -14.53 16.05
C ALA A 17 -22.52 -13.11 16.47
N LEU A 18 -21.21 -12.87 16.61
CA LEU A 18 -20.68 -11.53 16.91
C LEU A 18 -20.98 -10.52 15.79
N ARG A 19 -20.86 -10.92 14.52
CA ARG A 19 -21.24 -10.07 13.38
C ARG A 19 -22.72 -9.70 13.39
N LEU A 20 -23.59 -10.68 13.64
CA LEU A 20 -25.03 -10.46 13.74
C LEU A 20 -25.40 -9.55 14.91
N ARG A 21 -24.68 -9.66 16.05
CA ARG A 21 -24.85 -8.76 17.18
C ARG A 21 -24.50 -7.32 16.81
N LYS A 22 -23.36 -7.10 16.14
CA LYS A 22 -22.96 -5.77 15.67
C LYS A 22 -23.97 -5.19 14.67
N ALA A 23 -24.43 -5.99 13.70
CA ALA A 23 -25.44 -5.57 12.73
C ALA A 23 -26.78 -5.20 13.39
N ARG A 24 -27.19 -5.93 14.44
CA ARG A 24 -28.36 -5.57 15.25
C ARG A 24 -28.17 -4.23 15.95
N ASP A 25 -26.99 -4.01 16.54
CA ASP A 25 -26.71 -2.79 17.30
C ASP A 25 -26.63 -1.56 16.37
N THR A 26 -26.02 -1.68 15.19
CA THR A 26 -26.02 -0.60 14.18
C THR A 26 -27.42 -0.28 13.66
N LEU A 27 -28.24 -1.29 13.37
CA LEU A 27 -29.63 -1.06 12.96
C LEU A 27 -30.45 -0.42 14.07
N ARG A 28 -30.15 -0.75 15.34
CA ARG A 28 -30.81 -0.13 16.49
C ARG A 28 -30.41 1.34 16.61
N ASP A 29 -29.14 1.66 16.43
CA ASP A 29 -28.65 3.04 16.51
C ASP A 29 -29.15 3.87 15.33
N SER A 30 -29.21 3.32 14.11
CA SER A 30 -29.83 4.02 12.97
C SER A 30 -31.33 4.29 13.19
N ILE A 31 -32.06 3.34 13.77
CA ILE A 31 -33.47 3.55 14.15
C ILE A 31 -33.59 4.68 15.18
N LYS A 32 -32.73 4.71 16.21
CA LYS A 32 -32.74 5.82 17.19
C LYS A 32 -32.43 7.16 16.53
N ASN A 33 -31.48 7.20 15.59
CA ASN A 33 -31.15 8.44 14.89
C ASN A 33 -32.34 8.97 14.08
N LEU A 34 -33.03 8.09 13.33
CA LEU A 34 -34.25 8.46 12.61
C LEU A 34 -35.40 8.85 13.56
N GLU A 35 -35.55 8.14 14.68
CA GLU A 35 -36.53 8.49 15.71
C GLU A 35 -36.23 9.87 16.33
N ASN A 36 -34.95 10.21 16.51
CA ASN A 36 -34.55 11.54 16.98
C ASN A 36 -34.88 12.63 15.96
N ILE A 37 -34.66 12.40 14.65
CA ILE A 37 -35.03 13.34 13.58
C ILE A 37 -36.54 13.60 13.56
N ILE A 38 -37.36 12.58 13.82
CA ILE A 38 -38.82 12.73 13.86
C ILE A 38 -39.29 13.49 15.11
N ILE A 39 -38.58 13.34 16.23
CA ILE A 39 -38.93 13.98 17.50
C ILE A 39 -38.38 15.42 17.57
N ASP A 40 -37.31 15.73 16.84
CA ASP A 40 -36.68 17.04 16.85
C ASP A 40 -37.57 18.10 16.19
N GLY A 41 -37.92 19.13 16.95
CA GLY A 41 -38.77 20.22 16.50
C GLY A 41 -38.09 21.18 15.52
N ALA A 42 -36.77 21.02 15.31
CA ALA A 42 -35.99 21.80 14.35
C ALA A 42 -35.80 21.11 12.99
N SER A 43 -36.18 19.84 12.84
CA SER A 43 -36.03 19.10 11.58
C SER A 43 -37.02 19.57 10.51
N GLU A 44 -36.55 19.63 9.27
CA GLU A 44 -37.37 20.10 8.16
C GLU A 44 -38.46 19.05 7.80
N PRO A 45 -39.66 19.48 7.35
CA PRO A 45 -40.78 18.56 7.08
C PRO A 45 -40.45 17.44 6.08
N TYR A 46 -39.51 17.65 5.17
CA TYR A 46 -39.08 16.62 4.20
C TYR A 46 -38.20 15.55 4.86
N GLU A 47 -37.33 15.93 5.81
CA GLU A 47 -36.44 15.01 6.53
C GLU A 47 -37.25 14.08 7.44
N ILE A 48 -38.29 14.62 8.08
CA ILE A 48 -39.23 13.86 8.90
C ILE A 48 -39.99 12.84 8.04
N ALA A 49 -40.50 13.26 6.87
CA ALA A 49 -41.24 12.38 5.97
C ALA A 49 -40.35 11.24 5.41
N GLU A 50 -39.09 11.54 5.06
CA GLU A 50 -38.12 10.54 4.62
C GLU A 50 -37.79 9.53 5.73
N ALA A 51 -37.51 10.03 6.95
CA ALA A 51 -37.25 9.18 8.12
C ALA A 51 -38.44 8.26 8.46
N GLU A 52 -39.68 8.77 8.34
CA GLU A 52 -40.90 7.98 8.54
C GLU A 52 -41.07 6.87 7.49
N MET A 53 -40.68 7.11 6.24
CA MET A 53 -40.73 6.08 5.19
C MET A 53 -39.67 4.99 5.36
N GLU A 54 -38.47 5.32 5.84
CA GLU A 54 -37.37 4.37 6.00
C GLU A 54 -37.49 3.49 7.26
N LEU A 55 -38.07 4.03 8.33
CA LEU A 55 -38.20 3.39 9.64
C LEU A 55 -38.79 1.95 9.61
N PRO A 56 -39.91 1.69 8.89
CA PRO A 56 -40.52 0.36 8.83
C PRO A 56 -39.57 -0.70 8.26
N ASN A 57 -38.80 -0.35 7.23
CA ASN A 57 -37.85 -1.24 6.58
C ASN A 57 -36.69 -1.59 7.52
N LEU A 58 -36.14 -0.60 8.20
CA LEU A 58 -35.08 -0.81 9.19
C LEU A 58 -35.55 -1.65 10.38
N ARG A 59 -36.77 -1.44 10.86
CA ARG A 59 -37.39 -2.26 11.92
C ARG A 59 -37.59 -3.71 11.48
N GLU A 60 -38.04 -3.94 10.25
CA GLU A 60 -38.18 -5.30 9.70
C GLU A 60 -36.81 -6.00 9.57
N ARG A 61 -35.78 -5.29 9.10
CA ARG A 61 -34.40 -5.81 9.05
C ARG A 61 -33.88 -6.13 10.44
N LEU A 62 -34.12 -5.26 11.42
CA LEU A 62 -33.72 -5.49 12.81
C LEU A 62 -34.35 -6.76 13.36
N ASP A 63 -35.64 -6.98 13.13
CA ASP A 63 -36.34 -8.19 13.58
C ASP A 63 -35.77 -9.47 12.92
N LYS A 64 -35.50 -9.43 11.60
CA LYS A 64 -34.85 -10.54 10.88
C LYS A 64 -33.46 -10.86 11.46
N VAL A 65 -32.61 -9.85 11.63
CA VAL A 65 -31.26 -10.01 12.19
C VAL A 65 -31.33 -10.49 13.65
N HIS A 66 -32.28 -9.98 14.43
CA HIS A 66 -32.48 -10.38 15.81
C HIS A 66 -32.91 -11.86 15.93
N LYS A 67 -33.89 -12.30 15.14
CA LYS A 67 -34.33 -13.71 15.09
C LYS A 67 -33.19 -14.63 14.67
N HIS A 68 -32.40 -14.22 13.67
CA HIS A 68 -31.25 -14.99 13.20
C HIS A 68 -30.15 -15.09 14.27
N LEU A 69 -29.85 -13.99 14.98
CA LEU A 69 -28.92 -13.97 16.10
C LEU A 69 -29.37 -14.92 17.22
N VAL A 70 -30.63 -14.85 17.65
CA VAL A 70 -31.17 -15.71 18.72
C VAL A 70 -31.11 -17.18 18.32
N SER A 71 -31.38 -17.51 17.05
CA SER A 71 -31.24 -18.88 16.53
C SER A 71 -29.79 -19.37 16.62
N LYS A 72 -28.83 -18.55 16.17
CA LYS A 72 -27.40 -18.85 16.25
C LYS A 72 -26.91 -18.98 17.69
N GLU A 73 -27.32 -18.10 18.60
CA GLU A 73 -26.99 -18.17 20.03
C GLU A 73 -27.56 -19.42 20.72
N ARG A 74 -28.72 -19.93 20.29
CA ARG A 74 -29.29 -21.20 20.76
C ARG A 74 -28.56 -22.41 20.20
N ALA A 75 -28.03 -22.30 18.99
CA ALA A 75 -27.22 -23.35 18.36
C ALA A 75 -25.81 -23.44 18.95
N LEU A 76 -25.33 -22.39 19.63
CA LEU A 76 -24.09 -22.45 20.41
C LEU A 76 -24.32 -23.33 21.66
N GLY A 77 -23.50 -24.38 21.82
CA GLY A 77 -23.48 -25.17 23.05
C GLY A 77 -23.07 -24.33 24.28
N VAL A 78 -23.17 -24.90 25.49
CA VAL A 78 -22.94 -24.19 26.77
C VAL A 78 -21.57 -23.49 26.82
N GLU A 79 -20.50 -24.18 26.40
CA GLU A 79 -19.15 -23.61 26.32
C GLU A 79 -19.04 -22.52 25.25
N GLY A 80 -19.67 -22.72 24.08
CA GLY A 80 -19.68 -21.74 22.99
C GLY A 80 -20.43 -20.45 23.37
N LYS A 81 -21.50 -20.57 24.14
CA LYS A 81 -22.28 -19.44 24.66
C LYS A 81 -21.52 -18.67 25.74
N SER A 82 -20.82 -19.36 26.65
CA SER A 82 -19.94 -18.73 27.64
C SER A 82 -18.82 -17.94 26.95
N ARG A 83 -18.15 -18.55 25.96
CA ARG A 83 -17.10 -17.91 25.19
C ARG A 83 -17.60 -16.73 24.37
N TYR A 84 -18.76 -16.86 23.72
CA TYR A 84 -19.42 -15.77 23.02
C TYR A 84 -19.75 -14.60 23.97
N ASN A 85 -20.31 -14.89 25.15
CA ASN A 85 -20.62 -13.86 26.14
C ASN A 85 -19.36 -13.15 26.65
N HIS A 86 -18.27 -13.88 26.89
CA HIS A 86 -16.98 -13.29 27.27
C HIS A 86 -16.42 -12.38 26.16
N LEU A 87 -16.42 -12.86 24.91
CA LEU A 87 -15.96 -12.08 23.75
C LEU A 87 -16.83 -10.84 23.50
N ALA A 88 -18.15 -10.98 23.63
CA ALA A 88 -19.11 -9.91 23.37
C ALA A 88 -19.23 -8.90 24.53
N SER A 89 -18.81 -9.28 25.74
CA SER A 89 -18.84 -8.39 26.91
C SER A 89 -17.55 -7.60 27.08
N SER A 90 -16.42 -8.09 26.55
CA SER A 90 -15.15 -7.37 26.58
C SER A 90 -15.03 -6.47 25.34
N PRO A 91 -15.18 -5.14 25.50
CA PRO A 91 -15.08 -4.22 24.37
C PRO A 91 -13.68 -4.28 23.76
N PHE A 92 -12.62 -4.45 24.57
CA PHE A 92 -11.24 -4.57 24.09
C PHE A 92 -11.10 -5.74 23.09
N ILE A 93 -11.68 -6.89 23.40
CA ILE A 93 -11.59 -8.06 22.52
C ILE A 93 -12.38 -7.83 21.23
N THR A 94 -13.53 -7.15 21.28
CA THR A 94 -14.28 -6.79 20.07
C THR A 94 -13.53 -5.82 19.17
N ASP A 95 -12.83 -4.84 19.74
CA ASP A 95 -12.01 -3.90 18.97
C ASP A 95 -10.83 -4.61 18.32
N ARG A 96 -10.16 -5.49 19.06
CA ARG A 96 -9.06 -6.31 18.53
C ARG A 96 -9.49 -7.17 17.35
N MET A 97 -10.64 -7.84 17.47
CA MET A 97 -11.20 -8.67 16.39
C MET A 97 -11.55 -7.82 15.16
N ASN A 98 -12.16 -6.66 15.37
CA ASN A 98 -12.48 -5.71 14.29
C ASN A 98 -11.21 -5.19 13.61
N ALA A 99 -10.20 -4.81 14.39
CA ALA A 99 -8.92 -4.30 13.90
C ALA A 99 -8.22 -5.36 13.05
N ARG A 100 -8.22 -6.62 13.50
CA ARG A 100 -7.69 -7.75 12.72
C ARG A 100 -8.43 -7.93 11.38
N ALA A 101 -9.76 -7.87 11.39
CA ALA A 101 -10.54 -7.99 10.16
C ALA A 101 -10.26 -6.85 9.17
N LEU A 102 -10.17 -5.60 9.67
CA LEU A 102 -9.81 -4.44 8.85
C LEU A 102 -8.39 -4.57 8.28
N LYS A 103 -7.42 -5.02 9.09
CA LYS A 103 -6.03 -5.22 8.64
C LYS A 103 -5.93 -6.24 7.51
N VAL A 104 -6.67 -7.36 7.62
CA VAL A 104 -6.75 -8.37 6.54
C VAL A 104 -7.37 -7.79 5.27
N ARG A 105 -8.48 -7.05 5.38
CA ARG A 105 -9.13 -6.39 4.23
C ARG A 105 -8.19 -5.35 3.58
N LEU A 106 -7.47 -4.61 4.40
CA LEU A 106 -6.50 -3.61 3.94
C LEU A 106 -5.36 -4.26 3.14
N ARG A 107 -4.74 -5.34 3.67
CA ARG A 107 -3.72 -6.13 2.94
C ARG A 107 -4.24 -6.61 1.59
N GLN A 108 -5.45 -7.17 1.55
CA GLN A 108 -6.07 -7.66 0.31
C GLN A 108 -6.27 -6.54 -0.72
N ARG A 109 -6.78 -5.37 -0.29
CA ARG A 109 -6.99 -4.23 -1.20
C ARG A 109 -5.68 -3.64 -1.69
N LEU A 110 -4.66 -3.56 -0.85
CA LEU A 110 -3.33 -3.09 -1.25
C LEU A 110 -2.68 -4.04 -2.27
N GLN A 111 -2.80 -5.35 -2.05
CA GLN A 111 -2.34 -6.35 -3.00
C GLN A 111 -3.09 -6.24 -4.34
N ALA A 112 -4.41 -6.14 -4.32
CA ALA A 112 -5.22 -5.96 -5.53
C ALA A 112 -4.81 -4.70 -6.29
N ARG A 113 -4.66 -3.56 -5.60
CA ARG A 113 -4.20 -2.30 -6.18
C ARG A 113 -2.81 -2.44 -6.79
N LYS A 114 -1.88 -3.15 -6.15
CA LYS A 114 -0.53 -3.40 -6.69
C LYS A 114 -0.62 -4.17 -8.01
N PHE A 115 -1.39 -5.26 -8.05
CA PHE A 115 -1.57 -6.03 -9.28
C PHE A 115 -2.26 -5.23 -10.40
N GLU A 116 -3.24 -4.39 -10.07
CA GLU A 116 -3.90 -3.50 -11.02
C GLU A 116 -2.93 -2.48 -11.61
N ARG A 117 -2.13 -1.82 -10.77
CA ARG A 117 -1.09 -0.89 -11.22
C ARG A 117 -0.03 -1.58 -12.08
N ASP A 118 0.44 -2.76 -11.68
CA ASP A 118 1.43 -3.50 -12.47
C ASP A 118 0.84 -3.98 -13.81
N ARG A 119 -0.47 -4.28 -13.85
CA ARG A 119 -1.16 -4.59 -15.10
C ARG A 119 -1.20 -3.36 -16.00
N LEU A 120 -1.54 -2.19 -15.46
CA LEU A 120 -1.55 -0.92 -16.18
C LEU A 120 -0.18 -0.54 -16.74
N GLU A 121 0.86 -0.71 -15.94
CA GLU A 121 2.23 -0.42 -16.35
C GLU A 121 2.67 -1.33 -17.51
N ARG A 122 2.34 -2.62 -17.45
CA ARG A 122 2.62 -3.56 -18.56
C ARG A 122 1.82 -3.25 -19.81
N THR A 123 0.55 -2.85 -19.70
CA THR A 123 -0.25 -2.43 -20.87
C THR A 123 0.27 -1.14 -21.45
N PHE A 124 0.66 -0.17 -20.62
CA PHE A 124 1.25 1.09 -21.06
C PHE A 124 2.58 0.87 -21.81
N ARG A 125 3.49 0.06 -21.27
CA ARG A 125 4.73 -0.32 -21.97
C ARG A 125 4.50 -1.02 -23.32
N ARG A 126 3.38 -1.73 -23.47
CA ARG A 126 2.98 -2.37 -24.75
C ARG A 126 2.27 -1.39 -25.70
N GLN A 127 1.49 -0.45 -25.16
CA GLN A 127 0.66 0.52 -25.88
C GLN A 127 1.39 1.83 -26.21
N LEU A 128 2.60 2.07 -25.71
CA LEU A 128 3.47 3.12 -26.27
C LEU A 128 3.74 2.92 -27.78
N ASN A 129 3.41 1.74 -28.33
CA ASN A 129 3.44 1.45 -29.77
C ASN A 129 2.10 1.72 -30.52
N THR A 130 1.02 2.11 -29.83
CA THR A 130 -0.31 2.40 -30.43
C THR A 130 -1.10 3.45 -29.64
N SER A 131 -1.58 4.49 -30.32
CA SER A 131 -2.23 5.67 -29.73
C SER A 131 -3.59 5.38 -29.07
N GLU A 132 -3.62 4.90 -27.83
CA GLU A 132 -4.85 4.69 -27.03
C GLU A 132 -4.78 5.37 -25.64
N ARG A 133 -4.59 6.68 -25.63
CA ARG A 133 -4.45 7.50 -24.41
C ARG A 133 -5.73 7.59 -23.55
N LYS A 134 -6.92 7.39 -24.15
CA LYS A 134 -8.23 7.56 -23.48
C LYS A 134 -8.61 6.41 -22.52
N LEU A 135 -8.21 5.17 -22.83
CA LEU A 135 -8.45 4.02 -21.94
C LEU A 135 -7.59 4.06 -20.68
N HIS A 136 -6.41 4.69 -20.79
CA HIS A 136 -5.51 4.90 -19.67
C HIS A 136 -6.12 5.80 -18.61
N ASN A 137 -6.62 6.98 -19.00
CA ASN A 137 -7.21 7.96 -18.08
C ASN A 137 -8.39 7.38 -17.28
N HIS A 138 -9.33 6.71 -17.94
CA HIS A 138 -10.49 6.09 -17.25
C HIS A 138 -10.08 5.05 -16.20
N THR A 139 -9.00 4.31 -16.47
CA THR A 139 -8.53 3.27 -15.56
C THR A 139 -7.66 3.86 -14.45
N GLU A 140 -6.88 4.91 -14.73
CA GLU A 140 -6.14 5.69 -13.73
C GLU A 140 -7.09 6.34 -12.71
N ASP A 141 -8.18 6.96 -13.19
CA ASP A 141 -9.21 7.54 -12.32
C ASP A 141 -9.89 6.48 -11.45
N SER A 142 -10.12 5.28 -12.02
CA SER A 142 -10.66 4.15 -11.26
C SER A 142 -9.70 3.69 -10.14
N VAL A 143 -8.39 3.72 -10.38
CA VAL A 143 -7.37 3.45 -9.34
C VAL A 143 -7.37 4.56 -8.29
N LYS A 144 -7.46 5.85 -8.69
CA LYS A 144 -7.51 6.99 -7.75
C LYS A 144 -8.72 6.91 -6.82
N ARG A 145 -9.92 6.59 -7.33
CA ARG A 145 -11.12 6.41 -6.51
C ARG A 145 -10.95 5.30 -5.46
N ARG A 146 -10.31 4.19 -5.83
CA ARG A 146 -10.04 3.07 -4.91
C ARG A 146 -9.02 3.43 -3.82
N ASN A 147 -8.07 4.33 -4.09
CA ASN A 147 -7.09 4.78 -3.10
C ASN A 147 -7.77 5.42 -1.88
N HIS A 148 -8.82 6.22 -2.09
CA HIS A 148 -9.57 6.83 -0.99
C HIS A 148 -10.22 5.76 -0.08
N GLY A 149 -10.84 4.74 -0.69
CA GLY A 149 -11.41 3.61 0.05
C GLY A 149 -10.38 2.70 0.76
N ILE A 150 -9.11 2.77 0.38
CA ILE A 150 -8.00 2.08 1.07
C ILE A 150 -7.51 2.92 2.25
N GLN A 151 -7.38 4.24 2.06
CA GLN A 151 -7.03 5.19 3.11
C GLN A 151 -8.07 5.21 4.23
N SER A 152 -9.36 5.19 3.89
CA SER A 152 -10.43 5.17 4.89
C SER A 152 -10.39 3.91 5.76
N LEU A 153 -10.07 2.74 5.18
CA LEU A 153 -9.87 1.51 5.94
C LEU A 153 -8.67 1.60 6.89
N ALA A 154 -7.57 2.22 6.45
CA ALA A 154 -6.40 2.44 7.30
C ALA A 154 -6.72 3.40 8.46
N GLN A 155 -7.47 4.47 8.21
CA GLN A 155 -7.95 5.40 9.25
C GLN A 155 -8.85 4.71 10.27
N GLN A 156 -9.81 3.89 9.81
CA GLN A 156 -10.68 3.11 10.70
C GLN A 156 -9.88 2.12 11.56
N TYR A 157 -8.87 1.47 10.98
CA TYR A 157 -7.95 0.61 11.72
C TYR A 157 -7.18 1.39 12.79
N ASN A 158 -6.62 2.55 12.44
CA ASN A 158 -5.87 3.39 13.38
C ASN A 158 -6.75 3.88 14.54
N LYS A 159 -8.01 4.25 14.26
CA LYS A 159 -9.00 4.62 15.30
C LYS A 159 -9.23 3.48 16.29
N LEU A 160 -9.29 2.22 15.83
CA LEU A 160 -9.38 1.07 16.73
C LEU A 160 -8.09 0.87 17.53
N CYS A 161 -6.92 1.11 16.94
CA CYS A 161 -5.64 1.06 17.66
C CYS A 161 -5.63 2.07 18.82
N GLU A 162 -6.07 3.30 18.58
CA GLU A 162 -6.20 4.33 19.62
C GLU A 162 -7.20 3.93 20.72
N GLN A 163 -8.36 3.39 20.34
CA GLN A 163 -9.34 2.88 21.31
C GLN A 163 -8.77 1.75 22.17
N MET A 164 -7.96 0.86 21.59
CA MET A 164 -7.28 -0.20 22.32
C MET A 164 -6.21 0.34 23.28
N VAL A 165 -5.39 1.32 22.85
CA VAL A 165 -4.42 2.01 23.72
C VAL A 165 -5.14 2.66 24.92
N ASN A 166 -6.23 3.37 24.67
CA ASN A 166 -7.03 4.01 25.71
C ASN A 166 -7.62 3.01 26.71
N ARG A 167 -8.03 1.82 26.25
CA ARG A 167 -8.56 0.78 27.16
C ARG A 167 -7.48 0.11 27.99
N ILE A 168 -6.27 -0.01 27.46
CA ILE A 168 -5.10 -0.49 28.20
C ILE A 168 -4.74 0.52 29.30
N SER A 169 -4.70 1.82 28.98
CA SER A 169 -4.40 2.87 29.97
C SER A 169 -5.45 2.96 31.08
N LEU A 170 -6.73 2.72 30.75
CA LEU A 170 -7.84 2.67 31.72
C LEU A 170 -7.94 1.35 32.52
N GLY A 171 -7.04 0.38 32.30
CA GLY A 171 -7.08 -0.92 32.99
C GLY A 171 -8.30 -1.78 32.64
N ARG A 172 -8.96 -1.50 31.50
CA ARG A 172 -10.14 -2.23 30.99
C ARG A 172 -9.76 -3.28 29.92
N ALA A 173 -8.47 -3.56 29.77
CA ALA A 173 -7.93 -4.57 28.89
C ALA A 173 -7.52 -5.83 29.68
N PRO A 174 -7.44 -7.00 29.03
CA PRO A 174 -6.87 -8.20 29.64
C PRO A 174 -5.44 -7.96 30.14
N ALA A 175 -5.01 -8.76 31.12
CA ALA A 175 -3.62 -8.72 31.61
C ALA A 175 -2.63 -8.95 30.46
N ASN A 176 -1.55 -8.17 30.42
CA ASN A 176 -0.51 -8.19 29.38
C ASN A 176 -1.02 -7.89 27.96
N ALA A 177 -2.15 -7.19 27.82
CA ALA A 177 -2.64 -6.76 26.52
C ALA A 177 -1.67 -5.76 25.85
N ILE A 178 -1.31 -6.04 24.60
CA ILE A 178 -0.47 -5.19 23.76
C ILE A 178 -1.36 -4.54 22.70
N ALA A 179 -1.26 -3.23 22.53
CA ALA A 179 -1.95 -2.54 21.45
C ALA A 179 -1.27 -2.78 20.10
N PRO A 180 -2.05 -2.95 19.01
CA PRO A 180 -1.49 -2.99 17.66
C PRO A 180 -0.86 -1.65 17.27
N ARG A 181 0.17 -1.72 16.42
CA ARG A 181 0.84 -0.53 15.86
C ARG A 181 -0.05 0.12 14.78
N PRO A 182 -0.25 1.45 14.80
CA PRO A 182 -0.96 2.15 13.74
C PRO A 182 -0.18 2.09 12.42
N ILE A 183 -0.92 2.19 11.31
CA ILE A 183 -0.37 2.17 9.95
C ILE A 183 -0.19 3.61 9.47
N PRO A 184 1.02 4.01 9.01
CA PRO A 184 1.24 5.34 8.45
C PRO A 184 0.41 5.50 7.17
N THR A 185 -0.51 6.47 7.17
CA THR A 185 -1.43 6.70 6.04
C THR A 185 -0.75 7.40 4.85
N LYS A 186 0.33 8.16 5.11
CA LYS A 186 1.09 8.88 4.07
C LYS A 186 1.89 7.93 3.17
N GLU A 187 2.48 6.89 3.75
CA GLU A 187 3.35 5.91 3.08
C GLU A 187 2.59 4.61 2.74
N LEU A 188 1.25 4.63 2.83
CA LEU A 188 0.41 3.45 2.67
C LEU A 188 0.55 2.75 1.30
N PHE A 189 1.00 3.48 0.28
CA PHE A 189 1.18 2.97 -1.08
C PHE A 189 2.63 2.67 -1.46
N SER A 190 3.59 3.10 -0.65
CA SER A 190 5.03 2.82 -0.77
C SER A 190 5.40 1.65 0.13
N LEU A 191 4.70 0.53 -0.03
CA LEU A 191 4.82 -0.60 0.88
C LEU A 191 6.16 -1.31 0.75
N ASP A 192 6.84 -1.47 1.88
CA ASP A 192 8.00 -2.35 2.02
C ASP A 192 7.63 -3.64 2.79
N VAL A 193 8.51 -4.64 2.74
CA VAL A 193 8.37 -5.93 3.42
C VAL A 193 8.40 -5.76 4.94
N ASP A 194 9.08 -4.72 5.44
CA ASP A 194 9.26 -4.42 6.85
C ASP A 194 8.13 -3.55 7.46
N ASP A 195 7.13 -3.17 6.66
CA ASP A 195 6.06 -2.30 7.13
C ASP A 195 5.17 -2.94 8.20
N SER A 196 4.72 -2.12 9.16
CA SER A 196 3.86 -2.53 10.28
C SER A 196 2.53 -3.17 9.86
N ILE A 197 2.14 -3.01 8.59
CA ILE A 197 0.97 -3.65 8.02
C ILE A 197 1.10 -5.18 7.98
N TRP A 198 2.30 -5.74 7.94
CA TRP A 198 2.51 -7.19 7.86
C TRP A 198 2.48 -7.88 9.23
N ASP A 199 2.71 -7.14 10.31
CA ASP A 199 2.69 -7.65 11.68
C ASP A 199 1.26 -7.86 12.21
N ASP A 200 1.01 -8.96 12.92
CA ASP A 200 -0.26 -9.20 13.67
C ASP A 200 -0.09 -8.99 15.19
N ILE A 201 0.94 -8.25 15.60
CA ILE A 201 1.24 -7.94 17.01
C ILE A 201 0.05 -7.23 17.65
N GLY A 202 -0.39 -7.72 18.82
CA GLY A 202 -1.53 -7.18 19.56
C GLY A 202 -2.90 -7.54 18.98
N LEU A 203 -2.96 -8.34 17.90
CA LEU A 203 -4.20 -8.75 17.23
C LEU A 203 -4.56 -10.23 17.41
N ASP A 204 -3.67 -11.06 17.98
CA ASP A 204 -3.91 -12.49 18.16
C ASP A 204 -4.78 -12.81 19.40
N ASP A 205 -5.56 -13.89 19.29
CA ASP A 205 -6.50 -14.39 20.30
C ASP A 205 -5.91 -15.44 21.23
N SER A 206 -4.65 -15.83 21.03
CA SER A 206 -4.02 -16.83 21.86
C SER A 206 -3.66 -16.26 23.24
N GLU A 207 -4.30 -16.80 24.29
CA GLU A 207 -3.93 -16.60 25.69
C GLU A 207 -2.50 -17.14 26.01
N GLN A 208 -1.86 -17.80 25.04
CA GLN A 208 -0.49 -18.30 25.09
C GLN A 208 0.48 -17.23 24.57
N THR A 209 0.53 -16.09 25.25
CA THR A 209 1.53 -15.04 25.01
C THR A 209 2.90 -15.36 25.60
N THR A 210 3.06 -16.50 26.29
CA THR A 210 4.31 -16.83 27.01
C THR A 210 5.46 -17.30 26.11
N ASP A 211 5.20 -17.83 24.91
CA ASP A 211 6.24 -18.40 24.04
C ASP A 211 6.23 -17.79 22.62
N LEU A 212 6.07 -16.46 22.51
CA LEU A 212 6.25 -15.80 21.22
C LEU A 212 7.75 -15.80 20.84
N PRO A 213 8.10 -16.11 19.59
CA PRO A 213 9.48 -16.09 19.14
C PRO A 213 10.12 -14.72 19.37
N LEU A 214 11.40 -14.71 19.78
CA LEU A 214 12.15 -13.46 20.03
C LEU A 214 12.16 -12.52 18.81
N TRP A 215 12.18 -13.04 17.59
CA TRP A 215 12.10 -12.21 16.37
C TRP A 215 10.77 -11.46 16.22
N LEU A 216 9.72 -11.83 16.96
CA LEU A 216 8.42 -11.14 16.91
C LEU A 216 8.27 -10.11 18.05
N VAL A 217 9.00 -10.29 19.15
CA VAL A 217 8.83 -9.50 20.39
C VAL A 217 9.99 -8.53 20.61
N ASP A 218 11.21 -8.95 20.30
CA ASP A 218 12.44 -8.19 20.55
C ASP A 218 12.85 -7.41 19.29
N GLU A 219 12.80 -6.08 19.41
CA GLU A 219 13.24 -5.16 18.36
C GLU A 219 14.72 -5.33 18.01
N GLY A 220 15.57 -5.62 19.01
CA GLY A 220 17.00 -5.85 18.78
C GLY A 220 17.27 -7.09 17.95
N VAL A 221 16.49 -8.16 18.16
CA VAL A 221 16.58 -9.38 17.36
C VAL A 221 16.10 -9.12 15.92
N ARG A 222 15.04 -8.33 15.72
CA ARG A 222 14.59 -7.95 14.37
C ARG A 222 15.61 -7.11 13.63
N MET A 223 16.10 -6.06 14.27
CA MET A 223 17.17 -5.20 13.73
C MET A 223 18.42 -6.02 13.40
N GLY A 224 18.78 -7.00 14.25
CA GLY A 224 19.89 -7.91 14.01
C GLY A 224 19.67 -8.81 12.79
N ILE A 225 18.48 -9.41 12.65
CA ILE A 225 18.12 -10.22 11.47
C ILE A 225 18.16 -9.37 10.20
N GLN A 226 17.56 -8.17 10.22
CA GLN A 226 17.60 -7.24 9.08
C GLN A 226 19.02 -6.86 8.72
N GLY A 227 19.87 -6.54 9.71
CA GLY A 227 21.27 -6.19 9.49
C GLY A 227 22.07 -7.34 8.85
N ILE A 228 21.84 -8.59 9.27
CA ILE A 228 22.48 -9.76 8.67
C ILE A 228 22.00 -9.95 7.23
N LEU A 229 20.70 -9.88 6.97
CA LEU A 229 20.14 -10.03 5.62
C LEU A 229 20.60 -8.92 4.67
N LEU A 230 20.73 -7.69 5.18
CA LEU A 230 21.23 -6.56 4.41
C LEU A 230 22.70 -6.77 4.04
N ARG A 231 23.54 -7.20 5.00
CA ARG A 231 24.93 -7.54 4.73
C ARG A 231 25.04 -8.65 3.68
N ASP A 232 24.29 -9.74 3.86
CA ASP A 232 24.33 -10.87 2.93
C ASP A 232 23.87 -10.45 1.51
N ARG A 233 22.89 -9.53 1.42
CA ARG A 233 22.47 -8.92 0.14
C ARG A 233 23.56 -8.03 -0.45
N CYS A 234 24.23 -7.21 0.35
CA CYS A 234 25.36 -6.42 -0.12
C CYS A 234 26.49 -7.32 -0.67
N ASP A 235 26.76 -8.44 -0.01
CA ASP A 235 27.74 -9.42 -0.49
C ASP A 235 27.32 -10.05 -1.83
N GLU A 236 26.04 -10.39 -1.98
CA GLU A 236 25.49 -10.90 -3.24
C GLU A 236 25.55 -9.87 -4.38
N GLU A 237 25.12 -8.63 -4.13
CA GLU A 237 25.18 -7.56 -5.13
C GLU A 237 26.63 -7.23 -5.50
N LEU A 238 27.56 -7.24 -4.54
CA LEU A 238 28.98 -7.07 -4.84
C LEU A 238 29.53 -8.20 -5.72
N GLN A 239 29.10 -9.45 -5.50
CA GLN A 239 29.46 -10.56 -6.37
C GLN A 239 28.90 -10.39 -7.78
N ARG A 240 27.62 -9.99 -7.92
CA ARG A 240 27.02 -9.71 -9.23
C ARG A 240 27.74 -8.58 -9.96
N LEU A 241 28.02 -7.46 -9.28
CA LEU A 241 28.79 -6.35 -9.82
C LEU A 241 30.15 -6.80 -10.33
N ARG A 242 30.87 -7.67 -9.59
CA ARG A 242 32.15 -8.24 -10.06
C ARG A 242 32.00 -9.02 -11.37
N TYR A 243 30.94 -9.81 -11.51
CA TYR A 243 30.68 -10.54 -12.75
C TYR A 243 30.38 -9.60 -13.91
N GLU A 244 29.50 -8.62 -13.70
CA GLU A 244 29.11 -7.64 -14.72
C GLU A 244 30.30 -6.78 -15.16
N LEU A 245 31.10 -6.29 -14.21
CA LEU A 245 32.30 -5.51 -14.50
C LEU A 245 33.34 -6.31 -15.29
N LYS A 246 33.53 -7.58 -14.92
CA LYS A 246 34.42 -8.47 -15.68
C LYS A 246 33.93 -8.64 -17.12
N SER A 247 32.64 -8.93 -17.31
CA SER A 247 32.07 -9.08 -18.65
C SER A 247 32.16 -7.81 -19.48
N LEU A 248 31.94 -6.65 -18.85
CA LEU A 248 32.02 -5.34 -19.49
C LEU A 248 33.47 -5.02 -19.91
N ALA A 249 34.47 -5.33 -19.08
CA ALA A 249 35.87 -5.17 -19.42
C ALA A 249 36.36 -6.14 -20.50
N GLU A 250 35.95 -7.41 -20.44
CA GLU A 250 36.25 -8.41 -21.49
C GLU A 250 35.69 -7.94 -22.84
N TRP A 251 34.41 -7.57 -22.88
CA TRP A 251 33.77 -7.03 -24.09
C TRP A 251 34.50 -5.81 -24.63
N HIS A 252 34.81 -4.83 -23.77
CA HIS A 252 35.50 -3.61 -24.20
C HIS A 252 36.87 -3.92 -24.79
N SER A 253 37.65 -4.78 -24.15
CA SER A 253 38.98 -5.15 -24.60
C SER A 253 38.97 -5.88 -25.95
N GLU A 254 37.98 -6.76 -26.17
CA GLU A 254 37.80 -7.48 -27.43
C GLU A 254 37.42 -6.51 -28.56
N GLU A 255 36.41 -5.67 -28.35
CA GLU A 255 35.97 -4.67 -29.33
C GLU A 255 37.07 -3.67 -29.66
N TRP A 256 37.79 -3.17 -28.64
CA TRP A 256 38.93 -2.26 -28.82
C TRP A 256 40.01 -2.90 -29.70
N THR A 257 40.32 -4.17 -29.44
CA THR A 257 41.33 -4.91 -30.21
C THR A 257 40.88 -5.14 -31.65
N ILE A 258 39.62 -5.56 -31.86
CA ILE A 258 39.05 -5.82 -33.19
C ILE A 258 39.02 -4.54 -34.03
N VAL A 259 38.55 -3.43 -33.46
CA VAL A 259 38.48 -2.13 -34.16
C VAL A 259 39.88 -1.66 -34.57
N ASN A 260 40.86 -1.74 -33.67
CA ASN A 260 42.24 -1.37 -34.00
C ASN A 260 42.88 -2.27 -35.07
N MET A 261 42.63 -3.58 -35.02
CA MET A 261 43.07 -4.51 -36.08
C MET A 261 42.40 -4.18 -37.43
N ALA A 262 41.11 -3.86 -37.42
CA ALA A 262 40.37 -3.50 -38.63
C ALA A 262 40.90 -2.21 -39.26
N ILE A 263 41.19 -1.19 -38.44
CA ILE A 263 41.83 0.07 -38.88
C ILE A 263 43.19 -0.20 -39.53
N ALA A 264 44.00 -1.12 -38.98
CA ALA A 264 45.31 -1.46 -39.53
C ALA A 264 45.24 -2.23 -40.86
N THR A 265 44.13 -2.92 -41.14
CA THR A 265 44.02 -3.87 -42.27
C THR A 265 43.25 -3.31 -43.46
N ILE A 266 42.25 -2.46 -43.22
CA ILE A 266 41.33 -1.96 -44.26
C ILE A 266 41.91 -0.73 -44.95
N GLN A 267 41.79 -0.66 -46.28
CA GLN A 267 42.30 0.45 -47.10
C GLN A 267 41.18 1.40 -47.58
N ASP A 268 39.91 1.01 -47.45
CA ASP A 268 38.77 1.83 -47.87
C ASP A 268 38.58 3.03 -46.92
N SER A 269 38.73 4.24 -47.45
CA SER A 269 38.61 5.49 -46.70
C SER A 269 37.25 5.68 -46.03
N SER A 270 36.17 5.16 -46.61
CA SER A 270 34.82 5.33 -46.05
C SER A 270 34.60 4.46 -44.81
N ILE A 271 35.10 3.22 -44.87
CA ILE A 271 35.04 2.26 -43.77
C ILE A 271 36.02 2.67 -42.66
N LEU A 272 37.20 3.17 -43.02
CA LEU A 272 38.18 3.69 -42.06
C LEU A 272 37.60 4.83 -41.21
N TYR A 273 36.88 5.78 -41.83
CA TYR A 273 36.22 6.86 -41.09
C TYR A 273 35.23 6.31 -40.05
N ALA A 274 34.37 5.36 -40.44
CA ALA A 274 33.43 4.73 -39.52
C ALA A 274 34.12 3.97 -38.37
N LEU A 275 35.25 3.31 -38.65
CA LEU A 275 36.04 2.61 -37.63
C LEU A 275 36.73 3.58 -36.66
N TYR A 276 37.23 4.73 -37.13
CA TYR A 276 37.76 5.77 -36.26
C TYR A 276 36.68 6.35 -35.35
N GLN A 277 35.47 6.57 -35.88
CA GLN A 277 34.34 7.00 -35.06
C GLN A 277 33.99 5.95 -34.00
N GLN A 278 33.95 4.67 -34.36
CA GLN A 278 33.68 3.60 -33.42
C GLN A 278 34.77 3.49 -32.36
N ARG A 279 36.06 3.63 -32.73
CA ARG A 279 37.18 3.67 -31.79
C ARG A 279 37.03 4.81 -30.79
N ARG A 280 36.69 6.01 -31.27
CA ARG A 280 36.45 7.18 -30.42
C ARG A 280 35.28 6.96 -29.45
N ASN A 281 34.19 6.35 -29.92
CA ASN A 281 33.05 5.99 -29.07
C ASN A 281 33.45 4.99 -27.97
N LEU A 282 34.27 3.97 -28.29
CA LEU A 282 34.77 3.01 -27.30
C LEU A 282 35.69 3.66 -26.26
N ALA A 283 36.51 4.65 -26.67
CA ALA A 283 37.34 5.42 -25.75
C ALA A 283 36.48 6.28 -24.81
N ARG A 284 35.44 6.94 -25.35
CA ARG A 284 34.47 7.72 -24.57
C ARG A 284 33.74 6.88 -23.54
N LEU A 285 33.24 5.71 -23.93
CA LEU A 285 32.60 4.76 -23.01
C LEU A 285 33.54 4.34 -21.90
N ALA A 286 34.80 4.04 -22.21
CA ALA A 286 35.78 3.70 -21.18
C ALA A 286 35.96 4.83 -20.17
N VAL A 287 36.12 6.08 -20.62
CA VAL A 287 36.25 7.24 -19.72
C VAL A 287 35.02 7.39 -18.84
N GLN A 288 33.82 7.36 -19.41
CA GLN A 288 32.55 7.47 -18.67
C GLN A 288 32.42 6.36 -17.62
N TRP A 289 32.73 5.11 -17.98
CA TRP A 289 32.71 3.99 -17.04
C TRP A 289 33.76 4.14 -15.95
N THR A 290 34.96 4.62 -16.28
CA THR A 290 36.03 4.82 -15.29
C THR A 290 35.62 5.88 -14.26
N GLN A 291 34.98 6.97 -14.70
CA GLN A 291 34.43 8.00 -13.81
C GLN A 291 33.28 7.46 -12.94
N ALA A 292 32.32 6.75 -13.54
CA ALA A 292 31.19 6.16 -12.82
C ALA A 292 31.63 5.13 -11.75
N LEU A 293 32.76 4.45 -11.98
CA LEU A 293 33.32 3.45 -11.07
C LEU A 293 34.31 4.01 -10.05
N ALA A 294 34.62 5.31 -10.07
CA ALA A 294 35.60 5.94 -9.20
C ALA A 294 35.28 5.80 -7.69
N GLY A 295 34.00 5.62 -7.33
CA GLY A 295 33.54 5.41 -5.95
C GLY A 295 33.70 3.97 -5.44
N LEU A 296 34.10 3.01 -6.28
CA LEU A 296 34.24 1.60 -5.90
C LEU A 296 35.65 1.27 -5.41
N PRO A 297 35.81 0.23 -4.56
CA PRO A 297 37.12 -0.25 -4.15
C PRO A 297 37.95 -0.65 -5.38
N SER A 298 39.21 -0.21 -5.42
CA SER A 298 40.13 -0.47 -6.56
C SER A 298 40.31 -1.96 -6.89
N GLU A 299 40.05 -2.87 -5.96
CA GLU A 299 40.10 -4.33 -6.17
C GLU A 299 39.00 -4.85 -7.11
N VAL A 300 37.95 -4.04 -7.34
CA VAL A 300 36.75 -4.40 -8.10
C VAL A 300 36.74 -3.73 -9.48
N VAL A 301 37.47 -2.63 -9.64
CA VAL A 301 37.47 -1.83 -10.87
C VAL A 301 38.40 -2.47 -11.92
N PRO A 302 37.87 -2.91 -13.07
CA PRO A 302 38.69 -3.45 -14.14
C PRO A 302 39.44 -2.32 -14.87
N CYS A 303 40.59 -2.65 -15.46
CA CYS A 303 41.31 -1.72 -16.32
C CYS A 303 40.71 -1.76 -17.74
N PHE A 304 40.17 -0.64 -18.20
CA PHE A 304 39.71 -0.49 -19.58
C PHE A 304 40.88 -0.16 -20.52
N ALA A 305 40.83 -0.62 -21.76
CA ALA A 305 41.85 -0.35 -22.76
C ALA A 305 41.57 1.01 -23.42
N VAL A 306 42.25 2.07 -22.97
CA VAL A 306 42.01 3.44 -23.44
C VAL A 306 43.20 3.89 -24.30
N PRO A 307 43.04 4.75 -25.32
CA PRO A 307 44.17 5.29 -26.06
C PRO A 307 45.09 6.09 -25.12
N GLU A 308 46.40 6.12 -25.42
CA GLU A 308 47.39 6.88 -24.66
C GLU A 308 47.67 8.23 -25.34
N GLY A 309 47.93 9.29 -24.56
CA GLY A 309 48.37 10.59 -25.08
C GLY A 309 47.24 11.59 -25.35
N GLU A 310 47.37 12.39 -26.41
CA GLU A 310 46.47 13.51 -26.72
C GLU A 310 45.01 13.09 -26.96
N GLU A 311 44.78 11.91 -27.57
CA GLU A 311 43.44 11.37 -27.83
C GLU A 311 42.66 11.06 -26.53
N LEU A 312 43.35 10.72 -25.44
CA LEU A 312 42.72 10.52 -24.13
C LEU A 312 42.27 11.85 -23.52
N ILE A 313 43.11 12.88 -23.65
CA ILE A 313 42.85 14.21 -23.09
C ILE A 313 41.65 14.83 -23.79
N ASP A 314 41.57 14.72 -25.12
CA ASP A 314 40.44 15.23 -25.90
C ASP A 314 39.12 14.54 -25.52
N VAL A 315 39.13 13.21 -25.41
CA VAL A 315 37.93 12.44 -25.01
C VAL A 315 37.52 12.73 -23.58
N GLN A 316 38.48 12.92 -22.67
CA GLN A 316 38.21 13.31 -21.29
C GLN A 316 37.56 14.70 -21.21
N CYS A 317 38.10 15.68 -21.95
CA CYS A 317 37.52 17.02 -22.02
C CYS A 317 36.10 17.03 -22.61
N GLU A 318 35.82 16.16 -23.58
CA GLU A 318 34.47 16.01 -24.15
C GLU A 318 33.46 15.44 -23.14
N VAL A 319 33.84 14.38 -22.42
CA VAL A 319 32.98 13.80 -21.38
C VAL A 319 32.74 14.79 -20.24
N ASP A 320 33.79 15.48 -19.81
CA ASP A 320 33.68 16.47 -18.73
C ASP A 320 32.83 17.68 -19.14
N ALA A 321 32.84 18.09 -20.42
CA ALA A 321 31.99 19.16 -20.93
C ALA A 321 30.50 18.78 -20.99
N GLU A 322 30.18 17.56 -21.41
CA GLU A 322 28.79 17.06 -21.45
C GLU A 322 28.17 16.93 -20.05
N LEU A 323 28.95 16.52 -19.05
CA LEU A 323 28.48 16.46 -17.65
C LEU A 323 28.08 17.84 -17.09
N ILE A 324 28.75 18.91 -17.55
CA ILE A 324 28.41 20.28 -17.15
C ILE A 324 27.11 20.73 -17.83
N GLU A 325 26.88 20.34 -19.08
CA GLU A 325 25.63 20.64 -19.80
C GLU A 325 24.41 19.95 -19.14
N ASP A 326 24.56 18.72 -18.63
CA ASP A 326 23.51 17.99 -17.92
C ASP A 326 23.17 18.60 -16.54
N GLU A 327 24.14 19.20 -15.84
CA GLU A 327 23.90 19.91 -14.57
C GLU A 327 23.13 21.23 -14.79
N ASP A 328 23.40 21.95 -15.87
CA ASP A 328 22.74 23.22 -16.21
C ASP A 328 21.28 23.03 -16.68
N GLU A 329 20.92 21.88 -17.26
CA GLU A 329 19.53 21.55 -17.65
C GLU A 329 18.64 21.19 -16.46
N MET A 330 19.20 20.68 -15.36
CA MET A 330 18.44 20.32 -14.15
C MET A 330 17.97 21.55 -13.34
N ASP A 331 18.68 22.68 -13.42
CA ASP A 331 18.34 23.89 -12.67
C ASP A 331 17.25 24.76 -13.34
N GLN A 332 16.82 24.44 -14.57
CA GLN A 332 15.80 25.22 -15.31
C GLN A 332 14.38 24.67 -15.23
N THR A 333 14.12 23.53 -14.56
CA THR A 333 12.74 23.02 -14.35
C THR A 333 12.13 23.52 -13.04
N GLY A 334 12.22 24.83 -12.83
CA GLY A 334 11.57 25.55 -11.74
C GLY A 334 10.32 26.29 -12.22
N HIS A 335 9.16 25.76 -11.84
CA HIS A 335 7.95 26.53 -11.53
C HIS A 335 7.12 27.10 -12.70
N ASP A 336 6.14 26.30 -13.16
CA ASP A 336 4.90 26.83 -13.72
C ASP A 336 3.71 26.30 -12.90
N GLU A 337 3.27 27.12 -11.95
CA GLU A 337 1.92 27.07 -11.39
C GLU A 337 0.95 27.73 -12.38
N GLU A 338 0.00 26.96 -12.94
CA GLU A 338 -1.19 27.55 -13.55
C GLU A 338 -2.47 26.78 -13.13
N LEU A 339 -3.17 27.38 -12.16
CA LEU A 339 -4.62 27.32 -11.92
C LEU A 339 -5.36 27.71 -13.24
N VAL A 340 -6.54 27.24 -13.66
CA VAL A 340 -7.87 27.12 -13.04
C VAL A 340 -8.77 26.37 -14.06
N GLY A 341 -9.86 25.72 -13.63
CA GLY A 341 -11.02 25.52 -14.52
C GLY A 341 -12.10 24.57 -14.02
N TYR A 342 -13.08 25.12 -13.29
CA TYR A 342 -14.35 24.44 -12.94
C TYR A 342 -15.12 24.02 -14.20
N ASN A 343 -15.76 22.85 -14.15
CA ASN A 343 -17.18 22.74 -14.48
C ASN A 343 -17.82 21.48 -13.87
N GLU A 344 -18.87 21.78 -13.13
CA GLU A 344 -19.96 20.98 -12.59
C GLU A 344 -20.71 20.22 -13.70
N PHE A 345 -21.09 18.95 -13.46
CA PHE A 345 -22.32 18.35 -14.00
C PHE A 345 -22.75 17.14 -13.14
N GLU A 346 -24.03 17.18 -12.77
CA GLU A 346 -24.84 16.24 -11.99
C GLU A 346 -25.15 14.93 -12.76
N ASP A 347 -25.25 13.85 -11.98
CA ASP A 347 -26.20 12.71 -11.99
C ASP A 347 -26.80 12.18 -13.31
N ASP A 348 -26.60 10.88 -13.62
CA ASP A 348 -27.52 9.79 -13.23
C ASP A 348 -27.26 8.47 -13.99
N ASP A 349 -27.42 7.38 -13.23
CA ASP A 349 -27.76 5.99 -13.61
C ASP A 349 -26.88 5.15 -14.56
N LEU A 350 -26.24 4.11 -13.98
CA LEU A 350 -26.55 2.70 -14.27
C LEU A 350 -25.75 1.71 -13.37
N ASP A 351 -26.44 1.27 -12.31
CA ASP A 351 -26.59 -0.11 -11.83
C ASP A 351 -25.34 -0.99 -11.58
N ILE A 352 -24.82 -0.93 -10.35
CA ILE A 352 -24.09 -2.03 -9.68
C ILE A 352 -24.91 -2.44 -8.45
N GLY A 353 -26.13 -2.92 -8.69
CA GLY A 353 -26.95 -3.56 -7.69
C GLY A 353 -26.23 -4.71 -6.98
N LEU A 354 -26.44 -4.76 -5.67
CA LEU A 354 -26.36 -5.93 -4.77
C LEU A 354 -25.11 -6.19 -3.92
N VAL A 355 -23.99 -5.47 -4.04
CA VAL A 355 -22.82 -5.75 -3.16
C VAL A 355 -22.45 -4.60 -2.21
N GLU A 356 -22.84 -3.36 -2.51
CA GLU A 356 -22.51 -2.18 -1.67
C GLU A 356 -23.61 -1.79 -0.67
N TYR A 357 -24.81 -2.34 -0.81
CA TYR A 357 -26.00 -1.96 -0.01
C TYR A 357 -25.95 -2.39 1.47
N MET A 358 -24.87 -3.03 1.92
CA MET A 358 -24.67 -3.36 3.34
C MET A 358 -23.57 -2.55 4.04
N ASP A 359 -22.66 -1.90 3.30
CA ASP A 359 -21.62 -1.03 3.88
C ASP A 359 -22.10 0.44 3.97
N THR A 360 -23.20 0.82 3.30
CA THR A 360 -23.74 2.20 3.30
C THR A 360 -24.52 2.59 4.56
N LEU A 361 -25.07 1.64 5.32
CA LEU A 361 -25.69 1.96 6.62
C LEU A 361 -24.68 2.34 7.73
N ALA A 362 -23.38 2.18 7.46
CA ALA A 362 -22.32 2.60 8.36
C ALA A 362 -21.74 3.99 8.00
N LEU A 363 -22.19 4.62 6.91
CA LEU A 363 -21.65 5.89 6.39
C LEU A 363 -22.60 7.07 6.50
N THR A 364 -23.88 6.88 6.84
CA THR A 364 -24.82 8.00 7.11
C THR A 364 -24.58 8.69 8.46
N ASP A 365 -23.69 8.19 9.32
CA ASP A 365 -23.41 8.78 10.65
C ASP A 365 -22.14 9.64 10.70
N ALA A 366 -21.41 9.78 9.59
CA ALA A 366 -20.17 10.58 9.53
C ALA A 366 -20.34 11.93 8.83
N GLY A 367 -21.46 12.15 8.11
CA GLY A 367 -21.71 13.38 7.34
C GLY A 367 -22.44 14.50 8.11
N ASN A 368 -22.99 14.22 9.29
CA ASN A 368 -23.76 15.21 10.05
C ASN A 368 -23.00 15.86 11.22
N ILE A 369 -21.71 15.54 11.39
CA ILE A 369 -20.88 16.12 12.46
C ILE A 369 -20.13 17.38 11.97
N ASP A 370 -19.90 17.53 10.67
CA ASP A 370 -19.12 18.68 10.14
C ASP A 370 -19.98 19.90 9.73
N ARG A 371 -21.32 19.80 9.70
CA ARG A 371 -22.20 20.98 9.49
C ARG A 371 -22.56 21.75 10.77
N GLU A 372 -22.31 21.20 11.95
CA GLU A 372 -22.55 21.89 13.22
C GLU A 372 -21.37 22.74 13.71
N VAL A 373 -20.17 22.63 13.11
CA VAL A 373 -19.00 23.40 13.57
C VAL A 373 -18.90 24.77 12.87
N GLU A 374 -19.41 24.94 11.64
CA GLU A 374 -19.39 26.24 10.96
C GLU A 374 -20.52 27.20 11.35
N SER A 375 -21.62 26.71 11.96
CA SER A 375 -22.71 27.57 12.43
C SER A 375 -22.49 28.15 13.84
N VAL A 376 -21.46 27.71 14.57
CA VAL A 376 -21.15 28.18 15.94
C VAL A 376 -20.07 29.27 15.97
N THR A 377 -19.47 29.66 14.84
CA THR A 377 -18.48 30.75 14.76
C THR A 377 -18.95 32.06 14.13
N LEU A 378 -20.26 32.22 13.86
CA LEU A 378 -20.85 33.49 13.39
C LEU A 378 -22.10 33.94 14.17
N LEU A 379 -22.06 33.80 15.48
CA LEU A 379 -22.77 34.65 16.46
C LEU A 379 -21.83 34.91 17.65
#